data_AF-A0A359JJQ2-F1
#
_entry.id   AF-A0A359JJQ2-F1
#
_cell.length_a   1.000
_cell.length_b   1.000
_cell.length_c   1.000
_cell.angle_alpha   90.00
_cell.angle_beta   90.00
_cell.angle_gamma   90.00
#
_symmetry.space_group_name_H-M   'P 1'
#
loop_
_entity.id
_entity.type
_entity.pdbx_description
1 polymer ?
#
loop_
_entity_poly.entity_id
_entity_poly.type
_entity_poly.pdbx_seq_one_letter_code
_entity_poly.pdbx_strand_id
1 'polypeptide(L)'
;MKDHFLFLDGGMGTLLQEAGLQPGELPERWNVSHPEEIIRIQKSYYDAGSNVVLSNTFGANGLKFDDEELETLVTAAVKNAREAAARSTGTQEKFVALDIGPLGKLLKP
;
A
#
# COMPACT_ATOMS: atom_id res chain seq x y z
N MET A 1 9.64 -3.38 20.82
CA MET A 1 10.12 -2.20 20.05
C MET A 1 11.05 -1.41 20.92
N LYS A 2 12.22 -1.01 20.39
CA LYS A 2 13.36 -0.53 21.20
C LYS A 2 13.11 0.79 21.94
N ASP A 3 12.22 1.66 21.44
CA ASP A 3 12.04 3.03 21.96
C ASP A 3 10.57 3.42 22.23
N HIS A 4 9.64 2.45 22.30
CA HIS A 4 8.20 2.65 22.52
C HIS A 4 7.44 3.52 21.48
N PHE A 5 8.10 4.02 20.43
CA PHE A 5 7.47 4.74 19.33
C PHE A 5 7.41 3.89 18.05
N LEU A 6 6.34 4.07 17.28
CA LEU A 6 6.17 3.56 15.93
C LEU A 6 5.76 4.71 15.02
N PHE A 7 6.47 4.86 13.91
CA PHE A 7 6.10 5.77 12.85
C PHE A 7 5.39 4.98 11.75
N LEU A 8 4.18 5.40 11.41
CA LEU A 8 3.49 4.90 10.22
C LEU A 8 3.94 5.71 9.00
N ASP A 9 3.55 5.25 7.82
CA ASP A 9 3.71 5.97 6.58
C ASP A 9 2.69 7.10 6.41
N GLY A 10 2.75 7.75 5.25
CA GLY A 10 1.81 8.78 4.84
C GLY A 10 0.75 8.26 3.87
N GLY A 11 0.03 9.19 3.23
CA GLY A 11 -1.00 8.85 2.26
C GLY A 11 -0.44 8.37 0.91
N MET A 12 -0.73 7.10 0.56
CA MET A 12 -0.39 6.52 -0.75
C MET A 12 -1.08 7.23 -1.92
N GLY A 13 -2.36 7.62 -1.77
CA GLY A 13 -3.19 8.14 -2.86
C GLY A 13 -2.64 9.41 -3.51
N THR A 14 -2.13 10.36 -2.72
CA THR A 14 -1.55 11.61 -3.24
C THR A 14 -0.30 11.34 -4.07
N LEU A 15 0.57 10.44 -3.60
CA LEU A 15 1.80 10.09 -4.32
C LEU A 15 1.53 9.29 -5.60
N LEU A 16 0.46 8.49 -5.63
CA LEU A 16 -0.01 7.83 -6.86
C LEU A 16 -0.51 8.85 -7.89
N GLN A 17 -1.27 9.86 -7.45
CA GLN A 17 -1.73 10.94 -8.34
C GLN A 17 -0.54 11.73 -8.91
N GLU A 18 0.45 12.06 -8.08
CA GLU A 18 1.70 12.69 -8.53
C GLU A 18 2.49 11.79 -9.51
N ALA A 19 2.45 10.47 -9.33
CA ALA A 19 3.04 9.50 -10.24
C ALA A 19 2.23 9.27 -11.53
N GLY A 20 1.07 9.91 -11.69
CA GLY A 20 0.27 9.90 -12.91
C GLY A 20 -0.99 9.05 -12.88
N LEU A 21 -1.42 8.55 -11.72
CA LEU A 21 -2.70 7.86 -11.57
C LEU A 21 -3.85 8.79 -11.99
N GLN A 22 -4.61 8.37 -13.01
CA GLN A 22 -5.68 9.16 -13.59
C GLN A 22 -6.98 9.06 -12.76
N PRO A 23 -7.86 10.08 -12.82
CA PRO A 23 -9.18 9.99 -12.22
C PRO A 23 -9.97 8.78 -12.73
N GLY A 24 -10.53 8.01 -11.81
CA GLY A 24 -11.32 6.81 -12.12
C GLY A 24 -10.52 5.51 -12.25
N GLU A 25 -9.19 5.58 -12.27
CA GLU A 25 -8.36 4.38 -12.12
C GLU A 25 -8.43 3.84 -10.69
N LEU A 26 -8.23 2.52 -10.56
CA LEU A 26 -8.21 1.83 -9.28
C LEU A 26 -6.75 1.67 -8.81
N PRO A 27 -6.33 2.32 -7.71
CA PRO A 27 -4.98 2.22 -7.17
C PRO A 27 -4.50 0.77 -6.99
N GLU A 28 -5.39 -0.13 -6.60
CA GLU A 28 -5.04 -1.52 -6.29
C GLU A 28 -4.52 -2.27 -7.54
N ARG A 29 -4.99 -1.92 -8.75
CA ARG A 29 -4.51 -2.54 -9.99
C ARG A 29 -3.05 -2.20 -10.30
N TRP A 30 -2.54 -1.08 -9.79
CA TRP A 30 -1.14 -0.70 -9.94
C TRP A 30 -0.19 -1.63 -9.19
N ASN A 31 -0.68 -2.43 -8.23
CA ASN A 31 0.12 -3.49 -7.61
C ASN A 31 0.67 -4.49 -8.62
N VAL A 32 -0.03 -4.68 -9.75
CA VAL A 32 0.35 -5.59 -10.83
C VAL A 32 0.83 -4.84 -12.07
N SER A 33 0.16 -3.76 -12.47
CA SER A 33 0.50 -3.04 -13.70
C SER A 33 1.69 -2.09 -13.57
N HIS A 34 1.95 -1.55 -12.36
CA HIS A 34 3.03 -0.60 -12.09
C HIS A 34 3.77 -0.94 -10.78
N PRO A 35 4.25 -2.18 -10.59
CA PRO A 35 4.77 -2.64 -9.30
C PRO A 35 5.99 -1.83 -8.85
N GLU A 36 6.85 -1.41 -9.78
CA GLU A 36 8.03 -0.60 -9.47
C GLU A 36 7.69 0.80 -8.96
N GLU A 37 6.58 1.41 -9.42
CA GLU A 37 6.10 2.69 -8.86
C GLU A 37 5.60 2.52 -7.43
N ILE A 38 4.87 1.43 -7.16
CA ILE A 38 4.42 1.08 -5.79
C ILE A 38 5.63 0.87 -4.87
N ILE A 39 6.60 0.07 -5.31
CA ILE A 39 7.83 -0.21 -4.57
C ILE A 39 8.61 1.09 -4.32
N ARG A 40 8.73 1.96 -5.33
CA ARG A 40 9.43 3.25 -5.20
C ARG A 40 8.78 4.14 -4.15
N ILE A 41 7.45 4.28 -4.18
CA ILE A 41 6.70 5.09 -3.21
C ILE A 41 6.85 4.52 -1.80
N GLN A 42 6.57 3.22 -1.61
CA GLN A 42 6.67 2.58 -0.29
C GLN A 42 8.10 2.60 0.26
N LYS A 43 9.11 2.42 -0.60
CA LYS A 43 10.52 2.53 -0.23
C LYS A 43 10.82 3.93 0.29
N SER A 44 10.25 4.98 -0.31
CA SER A 44 10.46 6.36 0.14
C SER A 44 9.98 6.59 1.58
N TYR A 45 8.90 5.94 2.01
CA TYR A 45 8.45 6.01 3.41
C TYR A 45 9.42 5.30 4.36
N TYR A 46 9.89 4.11 4.00
CA TYR A 46 10.93 3.45 4.80
C TYR A 46 12.24 4.25 4.83
N ASP A 47 12.65 4.88 3.74
CA ASP A 47 13.85 5.73 3.70
C ASP A 47 13.68 7.00 4.56
N ALA A 48 12.45 7.51 4.69
CA ALA A 48 12.11 8.63 5.56
C ALA A 48 11.99 8.24 7.05
N GLY A 49 12.06 6.94 7.39
CA GLY A 49 12.07 6.45 8.77
C GLY A 49 10.79 5.79 9.24
N SER A 50 9.77 5.59 8.39
CA SER A 50 8.56 4.87 8.79
C SER A 50 8.90 3.44 9.21
N ASN A 51 8.33 3.00 10.33
CA ASN A 51 8.41 1.62 10.78
C ASN A 51 7.39 0.75 10.06
N VAL A 52 6.17 1.25 9.89
CA VAL A 52 5.07 0.51 9.27
C VAL A 52 4.70 1.19 7.97
N VAL A 53 4.67 0.42 6.88
CA VAL A 53 4.10 0.86 5.60
C VAL A 53 2.87 0.03 5.31
N LEU A 54 1.80 0.71 4.92
CA LEU A 54 0.53 0.14 4.52
C LEU A 54 0.64 -0.45 3.11
N SER A 55 0.11 -1.66 2.91
CA SER A 55 -0.06 -2.20 1.56
C SER A 55 -1.04 -1.33 0.78
N ASN A 56 -0.84 -1.20 -0.54
CA ASN A 56 -1.76 -0.47 -1.42
C ASN A 56 -3.04 -1.30 -1.68
N THR A 57 -3.84 -1.48 -0.64
CA THR A 57 -5.02 -2.37 -0.60
C THR A 57 -6.24 -1.73 0.05
N PHE A 58 -6.21 -0.43 0.36
CA PHE A 58 -7.29 0.27 1.07
C PHE A 58 -8.69 -0.03 0.50
N GLY A 59 -8.86 -0.04 -0.82
CA GLY A 59 -10.12 -0.33 -1.48
C GLY A 59 -10.31 -1.79 -1.90
N ALA A 60 -9.34 -2.69 -1.70
CA ALA A 60 -9.38 -4.08 -2.13
C ALA A 60 -10.43 -4.88 -1.32
N ASN A 61 -11.61 -5.11 -1.89
CA ASN A 61 -12.65 -5.94 -1.29
C ASN A 61 -13.55 -6.59 -2.34
N GLY A 62 -14.24 -7.66 -1.95
CA GLY A 62 -15.09 -8.47 -2.85
C GLY A 62 -16.35 -7.77 -3.40
N LEU A 63 -16.67 -6.54 -2.99
CA LEU A 63 -17.71 -5.75 -3.66
C LEU A 63 -17.17 -4.94 -4.85
N LYS A 64 -15.84 -4.79 -4.96
CA LYS A 64 -15.18 -4.03 -6.03
C LYS A 64 -14.45 -4.91 -7.04
N PHE A 65 -13.92 -6.04 -6.59
CA PHE A 65 -13.14 -6.98 -7.38
C PHE A 65 -13.73 -8.39 -7.25
N ASP A 66 -13.61 -9.22 -8.27
CA ASP A 66 -13.89 -10.65 -8.13
C ASP A 66 -12.80 -11.36 -7.29
N ASP A 67 -13.05 -12.59 -6.86
CA ASP A 67 -12.17 -13.30 -5.92
C ASP A 67 -10.77 -13.55 -6.50
N GLU A 68 -10.66 -13.85 -7.80
CA GLU A 68 -9.37 -14.13 -8.46
C GLU A 68 -8.54 -12.84 -8.63
N GLU A 69 -9.19 -11.75 -9.08
CA GLU A 69 -8.56 -10.44 -9.15
C GLU A 69 -8.15 -9.97 -7.75
N LEU A 70 -9.02 -10.09 -6.75
CA LEU A 70 -8.74 -9.67 -5.37
C LEU A 70 -7.52 -10.39 -4.79
N GLU A 71 -7.46 -11.72 -4.91
CA GLU A 71 -6.31 -12.51 -4.47
C GLU A 71 -5.02 -12.05 -5.14
N THR A 72 -5.07 -11.83 -6.46
CA THR A 72 -3.93 -11.36 -7.26
C THR A 72 -3.45 -9.99 -6.78
N LEU A 73 -4.37 -9.03 -6.59
CA LEU A 73 -4.04 -7.66 -6.21
C LEU A 73 -3.46 -7.59 -4.79
N VAL A 74 -4.06 -8.29 -3.82
CA VAL A 74 -3.59 -8.29 -2.42
C VAL A 74 -2.23 -8.98 -2.30
N THR A 75 -2.05 -10.10 -2.99
CA THR A 75 -0.77 -10.83 -3.00
C THR A 75 0.35 -9.96 -3.57
N ALA A 76 0.10 -9.30 -4.70
CA ALA A 76 1.06 -8.38 -5.31
C ALA A 76 1.38 -7.19 -4.40
N ALA A 77 0.37 -6.60 -3.74
CA ALA A 77 0.57 -5.46 -2.86
C ALA A 77 1.50 -5.78 -1.68
N VAL A 78 1.29 -6.91 -1.01
CA VAL A 78 2.13 -7.32 0.13
C VAL A 78 3.53 -7.67 -0.34
N LYS A 79 3.69 -8.30 -1.52
CA LYS A 79 4.99 -8.56 -2.12
C LYS A 79 5.76 -7.26 -2.39
N ASN A 80 5.09 -6.27 -2.98
CA ASN A 80 5.68 -4.97 -3.29
C ASN A 80 6.13 -4.24 -2.02
N ALA A 81 5.32 -4.24 -0.96
CA ALA A 81 5.68 -3.62 0.31
C ALA A 81 6.90 -4.29 0.99
N ARG A 82 6.99 -5.62 0.91
CA ARG A 82 8.16 -6.37 1.41
C ARG A 82 9.41 -6.06 0.61
N GLU A 83 9.28 -5.97 -0.71
CA GLU A 83 10.37 -5.61 -1.60
C GLU A 83 10.86 -4.17 -1.32
N ALA A 84 9.95 -3.23 -1.12
CA ALA A 84 10.25 -1.87 -0.71
C ALA A 84 11.03 -1.82 0.62
N ALA A 85 10.61 -2.61 1.62
CA ALA A 85 11.30 -2.71 2.90
C ALA A 85 12.73 -3.23 2.74
N ALA A 86 12.92 -4.26 1.91
CA ALA A 86 14.22 -4.87 1.61
C ALA A 86 15.15 -3.94 0.83
N ARG A 87 14.60 -3.14 -0.11
CA ARG A 87 15.37 -2.17 -0.92
C ARG A 87 15.68 -0.87 -0.17
N SER A 88 14.96 -0.56 0.89
CA SER A 88 15.10 0.70 1.63
C SER A 88 16.42 0.78 2.41
N THR A 89 17.01 1.99 2.43
CA THR A 89 18.20 2.33 3.22
C THR A 89 17.89 2.68 4.69
N GLY A 90 16.61 2.75 5.07
CA GLY A 90 16.19 2.97 6.45
C GLY A 90 16.70 1.86 7.37
N THR A 91 17.19 2.24 8.55
CA THR A 91 17.81 1.32 9.52
C THR A 91 16.87 0.93 10.67
N GLN A 92 15.69 1.54 10.73
CA GLN A 92 14.65 1.22 11.70
C GLN A 92 14.06 -0.17 11.46
N GLU A 93 13.37 -0.70 12.46
CA GLU A 93 12.58 -1.92 12.31
C GLU A 93 11.44 -1.67 11.31
N LYS A 94 11.30 -2.54 10.30
CA LYS A 94 10.37 -2.37 9.18
C LYS A 94 9.29 -3.45 9.21
N PHE A 95 8.04 -3.02 9.12
CA PHE A 95 6.84 -3.84 9.12
C PHE A 95 5.96 -3.48 7.94
N VAL A 96 5.21 -4.47 7.45
CA VAL A 96 4.15 -4.28 6.46
C VAL A 96 2.83 -4.54 7.16
N ALA A 97 1.87 -3.62 7.03
CA ALA A 97 0.51 -3.81 7.50
C ALA A 97 -0.45 -3.89 6.32
N LEU A 98 -1.43 -4.79 6.43
CA LEU A 98 -2.52 -4.89 5.45
C LEU A 98 -3.47 -3.73 5.67
N ASP A 99 -3.67 -2.90 4.64
CA ASP A 99 -4.59 -1.78 4.68
C ASP A 99 -5.98 -2.21 4.23
N ILE A 100 -6.96 -2.16 5.12
CA ILE A 100 -8.34 -2.56 4.87
C ILE A 100 -9.24 -1.34 5.14
N GLY A 101 -9.67 -0.71 4.06
CA GLY A 101 -10.61 0.41 4.10
C GLY A 101 -12.08 -0.06 4.14
N PRO A 102 -13.01 0.90 4.14
CA PRO A 102 -14.44 0.62 4.14
C PRO A 102 -14.91 0.09 2.78
N LEU A 103 -16.15 -0.45 2.76
CA LEU A 103 -16.77 -1.03 1.56
C LEU A 103 -16.97 -0.05 0.39
N GLY A 104 -16.93 1.26 0.64
CA GLY A 104 -17.28 2.28 -0.37
C GLY A 104 -18.79 2.32 -0.70
N LYS A 105 -19.63 1.66 0.10
CA LYS A 105 -21.09 1.73 0.03
C LYS A 105 -21.65 2.25 1.35
N LEU A 106 -22.69 3.09 1.27
CA LEU A 106 -23.46 3.49 2.43
C LEU A 106 -24.35 2.33 2.87
N LEU A 107 -24.19 1.88 4.11
CA LEU A 107 -25.08 0.92 4.75
C LEU A 107 -26.17 1.67 5.51
N LYS A 108 -27.37 1.10 5.57
CA LYS A 108 -28.43 1.63 6.45
C LYS A 108 -28.05 1.34 7.91
N PRO A 109 -28.27 2.29 8.84
CA PRO A 109 -28.09 2.07 10.27
C PRO A 109 -29.07 1.02 10.82
#